data_AF-A0A957SEB4-F1
#
_entry.id   AF-A0A957SEB4-F1
#
_cell.length_a   1.000
_cell.length_b   1.000
_cell.length_c   1.000
_cell.angle_alpha   90.00
_cell.angle_beta   90.00
_cell.angle_gamma   90.00
#
_symmetry.space_group_name_H-M   'P 1'
#
loop_
_entity.id
_entity.type
_entity.pdbx_description
1 polymer ?
#
loop_
_entity_poly.entity_id
_entity_poly.type
_entity_poly.pdbx_seq_one_letter_code
_entity_poly.pdbx_strand_id
1 'polypeptide(L)'
;DSYSCTFTAAVSGSAGNEVSREISARANDNDGSNNKESRTVKVTILPVSSSLSIVKTANPTSVPETGGDVNYKVTIRNSSNSDIITINSVVDDKFGDIANSCSPAISQPLDPGESTICSFLRLISGDFGQSHVSTTTINATDDSNRALAGGASVSVGFTNVASSITVTKQASHTSASRAGDTVAFSVTVKNNSAVDVITLNDMNDSIYGDVTTSANPLVDETDCELPQTLQPQETYACRFVAQITGDIGEQHTNRVTVTGKDDDQATVEAFGEATVLIADPDVVATKSATLKIDANNDGVASPGDTLHYHLDIANQGNKTATAVAVNDNINENTTLVSGSIATSQGSFTFGSRTLAATLGDIPPGQTATVDFDVK
;
A
#
# COMPACT_ATOMS: atom_id res chain seq x y z
N ASP A 1 -90.28 -3.22 44.60
CA ASP A 1 -89.47 -4.16 43.81
C ASP A 1 -88.70 -3.43 42.73
N SER A 2 -87.41 -3.76 42.58
CA SER A 2 -86.58 -3.26 41.48
C SER A 2 -86.39 -4.37 40.44
N TYR A 3 -86.71 -4.08 39.18
CA TYR A 3 -86.41 -4.97 38.07
C TYR A 3 -85.09 -4.52 37.41
N SER A 4 -84.18 -5.46 37.18
CA SER A 4 -82.93 -5.22 36.45
C SER A 4 -82.83 -6.20 35.29
N CYS A 5 -82.36 -5.71 34.15
CA CYS A 5 -82.09 -6.51 32.96
C CYS A 5 -80.84 -5.95 32.26
N THR A 6 -79.98 -6.84 31.79
CA THR A 6 -78.75 -6.51 31.06
C THR A 6 -78.76 -7.21 29.72
N PHE A 7 -78.31 -6.54 28.67
CA PHE A 7 -78.07 -7.16 27.37
C PHE A 7 -76.75 -6.66 26.78
N THR A 8 -76.18 -7.47 25.88
CA THR A 8 -74.99 -7.13 25.11
C THR A 8 -75.38 -6.98 23.65
N ALA A 9 -74.90 -5.93 22.98
CA ALA A 9 -75.12 -5.72 21.56
C ALA A 9 -73.82 -5.25 20.89
N ALA A 10 -73.53 -5.79 19.71
CA ALA A 10 -72.45 -5.28 18.88
C ALA A 10 -72.79 -3.88 18.35
N VAL A 11 -71.75 -3.06 18.17
CA VAL A 11 -71.83 -1.72 17.59
C VAL A 11 -70.84 -1.67 16.44
N SER A 12 -71.31 -1.25 15.26
CA SER A 12 -70.51 -1.07 14.05
C SER A 12 -70.80 0.30 13.44
N GLY A 13 -69.86 0.82 12.66
CA GLY A 13 -69.93 2.14 12.06
C GLY A 13 -68.54 2.78 11.96
N SER A 14 -68.47 3.95 11.34
CA SER A 14 -67.21 4.70 11.20
C SER A 14 -66.69 5.21 12.54
N ALA A 15 -65.37 5.26 12.70
CA ALA A 15 -64.72 5.83 13.87
C ALA A 15 -65.17 7.29 14.10
N GLY A 16 -65.37 7.66 15.36
CA GLY A 16 -65.88 8.98 15.76
C GLY A 16 -67.40 9.11 15.72
N ASN A 17 -68.13 8.17 15.10
CA ASN A 17 -69.59 8.17 15.18
C ASN A 17 -70.05 7.73 16.57
N GLU A 18 -71.11 8.37 17.06
CA GLU A 18 -71.83 7.93 18.24
C GLU A 18 -72.98 7.02 17.83
N VAL A 19 -73.04 5.83 18.43
CA VAL A 19 -74.23 4.99 18.36
C VAL A 19 -75.03 5.21 19.63
N SER A 20 -76.22 5.77 19.44
CA SER A 20 -77.19 6.02 20.49
C SER A 20 -78.19 4.88 20.57
N ARG A 21 -78.39 4.29 21.75
CA ARG A 21 -79.44 3.31 22.00
C ARG A 21 -80.32 3.78 23.16
N GLU A 22 -81.63 3.82 22.92
CA GLU A 22 -82.65 4.17 23.93
C GLU A 22 -83.28 2.89 24.48
N ILE A 23 -83.35 2.79 25.81
CA ILE A 23 -84.10 1.75 26.51
C ILE A 23 -85.31 2.42 27.16
N SER A 24 -86.49 1.86 26.93
CA SER A 24 -87.75 2.33 27.53
C SER A 24 -88.33 1.26 28.45
N ALA A 25 -88.60 1.60 29.70
CA ALA A 25 -89.39 0.79 30.62
C ALA A 25 -90.83 1.34 30.66
N ARG A 26 -91.80 0.43 30.71
CA ARG A 26 -93.22 0.76 30.88
C ARG A 26 -93.77 -0.01 32.06
N ALA A 27 -94.48 0.68 32.94
CA ALA A 27 -95.25 0.07 34.02
C ALA A 27 -96.71 0.44 33.84
N ASN A 28 -97.59 -0.54 33.96
CA ASN A 28 -99.04 -0.34 33.94
C ASN A 28 -99.55 -0.55 35.35
N ASP A 29 -100.33 0.40 35.86
CA ASP A 29 -101.00 0.29 37.14
C ASP A 29 -102.37 -0.40 36.98
N ASN A 30 -102.91 -0.92 38.08
CA ASN A 30 -104.17 -1.66 38.12
C ASN A 30 -105.41 -0.78 37.87
N ASP A 31 -105.26 0.55 37.91
CA ASP A 31 -106.29 1.53 37.58
C ASP A 31 -106.33 1.90 36.08
N GLY A 32 -105.43 1.31 35.27
CA GLY A 32 -105.32 1.52 33.83
C GLY A 32 -104.38 2.66 33.44
N SER A 33 -103.77 3.35 34.40
CA SER A 33 -102.69 4.30 34.12
C SER A 33 -101.41 3.60 33.68
N ASN A 34 -100.62 4.25 32.83
CA ASN A 34 -99.30 3.75 32.44
C ASN A 34 -98.24 4.85 32.55
N ASN A 35 -97.06 4.45 33.03
CA ASN A 35 -95.88 5.30 33.08
C ASN A 35 -94.81 4.72 32.15
N LYS A 36 -94.22 5.58 31.34
CA LYS A 36 -93.06 5.27 30.50
C LYS A 36 -91.89 6.11 30.95
N GLU A 37 -90.76 5.47 31.24
CA GLU A 37 -89.49 6.14 31.40
C GLU A 37 -88.52 5.60 30.35
N SER A 38 -87.68 6.47 29.78
CA SER A 38 -86.63 6.04 28.89
C SER A 38 -85.29 6.68 29.23
N ARG A 39 -84.21 5.95 28.94
CA ARG A 39 -82.83 6.40 29.09
C ARG A 39 -82.05 6.04 27.86
N THR A 40 -81.18 6.96 27.46
CA THR A 40 -80.33 6.81 26.28
C THR A 40 -78.88 6.65 26.71
N VAL A 41 -78.19 5.68 26.13
CA VAL A 41 -76.75 5.48 26.27
C VAL A 41 -76.10 5.71 24.91
N LYS A 42 -75.02 6.49 24.92
CA LYS A 42 -74.19 6.74 23.74
C LYS A 42 -72.90 5.95 23.86
N VAL A 43 -72.52 5.28 22.77
CA VAL A 43 -71.23 4.60 22.63
C VAL A 43 -70.51 5.22 21.45
N THR A 44 -69.34 5.82 21.70
CA THR A 44 -68.47 6.34 20.64
C THR A 44 -67.66 5.21 20.05
N ILE A 45 -67.67 5.06 18.73
CA ILE A 45 -66.83 4.09 18.03
C ILE A 45 -65.40 4.65 18.01
N LEU A 46 -64.47 3.95 18.66
CA LEU A 46 -63.06 4.34 18.67
C LEU A 46 -62.40 4.00 17.32
N PRO A 47 -61.49 4.85 16.83
CA PRO A 47 -60.68 4.50 15.67
C PRO A 47 -59.81 3.30 15.96
N VAL A 48 -59.72 2.42 14.97
CA VAL A 48 -58.65 1.42 14.87
C VAL A 48 -57.35 2.15 14.53
N SER A 49 -56.26 1.73 15.20
CA SER A 49 -54.93 2.29 15.01
C SER A 49 -54.21 1.55 13.88
N SER A 50 -53.78 2.28 12.86
CA SER A 50 -52.86 1.79 11.83
C SER A 50 -51.45 1.65 12.39
N SER A 51 -50.70 0.61 12.00
CA SER A 51 -49.30 0.46 12.39
C SER A 51 -48.45 -0.22 11.31
N LEU A 52 -47.16 0.14 11.27
CA LEU A 52 -46.16 -0.40 10.36
C LEU A 52 -44.99 -1.00 11.14
N SER A 53 -44.48 -2.12 10.65
CA SER A 53 -43.21 -2.70 11.09
C SER A 53 -42.24 -2.71 9.92
N ILE A 54 -41.07 -2.07 10.10
CA ILE A 54 -40.02 -2.01 9.09
C ILE A 54 -38.78 -2.70 9.65
N VAL A 55 -38.21 -3.61 8.86
CA VAL A 55 -36.92 -4.23 9.15
C VAL A 55 -35.98 -3.99 7.98
N LYS A 56 -34.77 -3.54 8.26
CA LYS A 56 -33.72 -3.37 7.27
C LYS A 56 -32.53 -4.24 7.62
N THR A 57 -32.03 -4.99 6.65
CA THR A 57 -30.85 -5.84 6.79
C THR A 57 -29.87 -5.58 5.65
N ALA A 58 -28.60 -5.88 5.88
CA ALA A 58 -27.53 -5.82 4.90
C ALA A 58 -26.83 -7.18 4.82
N ASN A 59 -26.46 -7.61 3.63
CA ASN A 59 -25.64 -8.80 3.43
C ASN A 59 -24.61 -8.54 2.31
N PRO A 60 -23.30 -8.59 2.59
CA PRO A 60 -22.67 -8.85 3.90
C PRO A 60 -22.87 -7.69 4.91
N THR A 61 -22.57 -7.92 6.18
CA THR A 61 -22.59 -6.89 7.24
C THR A 61 -21.26 -6.13 7.37
N SER A 62 -20.29 -6.47 6.52
CA SER A 62 -19.02 -5.78 6.38
C SER A 62 -18.41 -6.02 5.01
N VAL A 63 -17.68 -5.04 4.50
CA VAL A 63 -16.92 -5.15 3.24
C VAL A 63 -15.48 -4.65 3.46
N PRO A 64 -14.52 -5.00 2.59
CA PRO A 64 -13.21 -4.34 2.58
C PRO A 64 -13.36 -2.81 2.48
N GLU A 65 -12.47 -2.05 3.10
CA GLU A 65 -12.47 -0.58 2.98
C GLU A 65 -12.26 -0.08 1.54
N THR A 66 -11.58 -0.90 0.72
CA THR A 66 -11.49 -0.74 -0.75
C THR A 66 -12.85 -0.81 -1.46
N GLY A 67 -13.84 -1.38 -0.78
CA GLY A 67 -15.24 -1.41 -1.16
C GLY A 67 -15.77 -2.82 -1.42
N GLY A 68 -17.09 -2.91 -1.44
CA GLY A 68 -17.79 -4.14 -1.79
C GLY A 68 -19.28 -3.92 -1.98
N ASP A 69 -19.88 -4.81 -2.76
CA ASP A 69 -21.32 -4.80 -3.01
C ASP A 69 -22.07 -5.31 -1.78
N VAL A 70 -23.04 -4.51 -1.32
CA VAL A 70 -23.93 -4.85 -0.22
C VAL A 70 -25.36 -4.93 -0.72
N ASN A 71 -25.98 -6.08 -0.51
CA ASN A 71 -27.41 -6.25 -0.78
C ASN A 71 -28.20 -5.81 0.46
N TYR A 72 -28.89 -4.68 0.34
CA TYR A 72 -29.82 -4.19 1.35
C TYR A 72 -31.19 -4.80 1.11
N LYS A 73 -31.87 -5.19 2.18
CA LYS A 73 -33.23 -5.72 2.16
C LYS A 73 -34.08 -4.98 3.17
N VAL A 74 -35.11 -4.29 2.69
CA VAL A 74 -36.13 -3.61 3.49
C VAL A 74 -37.41 -4.43 3.44
N THR A 75 -37.87 -4.91 4.59
CA THR A 75 -39.14 -5.63 4.75
C THR A 75 -40.13 -4.69 5.43
N ILE A 76 -41.23 -4.38 4.75
CA ILE A 76 -42.30 -3.50 5.23
C ILE A 76 -43.51 -4.38 5.47
N ARG A 77 -44.03 -4.37 6.70
CA ARG A 77 -45.22 -5.13 7.11
C ARG A 77 -46.31 -4.20 7.59
N ASN A 78 -47.52 -4.41 7.08
CA ASN A 78 -48.72 -3.85 7.69
C ASN A 78 -49.03 -4.61 8.97
N SER A 79 -48.83 -3.95 10.11
CA SER A 79 -49.07 -4.52 11.45
C SER A 79 -50.42 -4.08 12.03
N SER A 80 -51.25 -3.40 11.25
CA SER A 80 -52.62 -3.03 11.61
C SER A 80 -53.50 -4.27 11.76
N ASN A 81 -54.51 -4.19 12.62
CA ASN A 81 -55.47 -5.28 12.81
C ASN A 81 -56.53 -5.35 11.70
N SER A 82 -56.83 -4.23 11.06
CA SER A 82 -57.96 -4.08 10.13
C SER A 82 -57.70 -3.15 8.94
N ASP A 83 -56.74 -2.22 9.06
CA ASP A 83 -56.61 -1.12 8.10
C ASP A 83 -55.68 -1.51 6.95
N ILE A 84 -56.06 -1.16 5.72
CA ILE A 84 -55.23 -1.29 4.53
C ILE A 84 -54.24 -0.11 4.49
N ILE A 85 -52.97 -0.37 4.14
CA ILE A 85 -51.92 0.66 4.06
C ILE A 85 -51.45 0.87 2.61
N THR A 86 -51.38 2.13 2.18
CA THR A 86 -50.76 2.54 0.92
C THR A 86 -49.40 3.19 1.18
N ILE A 87 -48.34 2.75 0.48
CA ILE A 87 -46.99 3.30 0.65
C ILE A 87 -46.83 4.52 -0.27
N ASN A 88 -46.53 5.67 0.33
CA ASN A 88 -46.42 6.93 -0.41
C ASN A 88 -44.98 7.21 -0.85
N SER A 89 -43.97 6.85 -0.04
CA SER A 89 -42.56 7.04 -0.38
C SER A 89 -41.65 6.08 0.38
N VAL A 90 -40.55 5.67 -0.26
CA VAL A 90 -39.48 4.87 0.35
C VAL A 90 -38.15 5.55 0.11
N VAL A 91 -37.67 6.29 1.11
CA VAL A 91 -36.48 7.13 0.98
C VAL A 91 -35.39 6.64 1.92
N ASP A 92 -34.19 6.49 1.39
CA ASP A 92 -32.98 6.20 2.14
C ASP A 92 -32.13 7.47 2.32
N ASP A 93 -31.54 7.65 3.49
CA ASP A 93 -30.70 8.82 3.79
C ASP A 93 -29.38 8.85 3.00
N LYS A 94 -28.86 7.68 2.58
CA LYS A 94 -27.63 7.57 1.77
C LYS A 94 -27.93 7.40 0.29
N PHE A 95 -29.04 6.74 -0.04
CA PHE A 95 -29.34 6.33 -1.42
C PHE A 95 -30.51 7.08 -2.07
N GLY A 96 -31.15 8.02 -1.36
CA GLY A 96 -32.29 8.79 -1.89
C GLY A 96 -33.55 7.94 -2.04
N ASP A 97 -34.41 8.27 -3.00
CA ASP A 97 -35.59 7.46 -3.30
C ASP A 97 -35.18 6.11 -3.90
N ILE A 98 -35.44 5.03 -3.16
CA ILE A 98 -35.07 3.67 -3.56
C ILE A 98 -36.24 2.89 -4.15
N ALA A 99 -37.46 3.44 -4.21
CA ALA A 99 -38.66 2.71 -4.63
C ALA A 99 -38.50 2.09 -6.04
N ASN A 100 -37.86 2.82 -6.96
CA ASN A 100 -37.60 2.37 -8.34
C ASN A 100 -36.38 1.44 -8.46
N SER A 101 -35.54 1.35 -7.43
CA SER A 101 -34.40 0.42 -7.37
C SER A 101 -34.76 -0.93 -6.76
N CYS A 102 -35.98 -1.09 -6.25
CA CYS A 102 -36.42 -2.29 -5.56
C CYS A 102 -36.60 -3.48 -6.50
N SER A 103 -36.00 -4.60 -6.14
CA SER A 103 -36.25 -5.91 -6.74
C SER A 103 -36.63 -6.94 -5.66
N PRO A 104 -37.85 -7.48 -5.65
CA PRO A 104 -38.98 -7.08 -6.50
C PRO A 104 -39.46 -5.65 -6.21
N ALA A 105 -40.27 -5.09 -7.12
CA ALA A 105 -40.94 -3.82 -6.89
C ALA A 105 -41.89 -3.93 -5.69
N ILE A 106 -42.10 -2.81 -5.00
CA ILE A 106 -42.94 -2.74 -3.81
C ILE A 106 -44.38 -3.09 -4.18
N SER A 107 -44.92 -4.12 -3.52
CA SER A 107 -46.32 -4.52 -3.66
C SER A 107 -47.19 -3.63 -2.78
N GLN A 108 -48.25 -3.05 -3.35
CA GLN A 108 -49.15 -2.16 -2.65
C GLN A 108 -50.54 -2.10 -3.32
N PRO A 109 -51.62 -1.80 -2.56
CA PRO A 109 -51.63 -1.57 -1.11
C PRO A 109 -51.38 -2.86 -0.30
N LEU A 110 -51.05 -2.72 0.99
CA LEU A 110 -50.83 -3.83 1.91
C LEU A 110 -52.07 -4.05 2.78
N ASP A 111 -52.70 -5.21 2.65
CA ASP A 111 -53.77 -5.66 3.55
C ASP A 111 -53.25 -5.94 4.97
N PRO A 112 -54.12 -6.01 5.99
CA PRO A 112 -53.72 -6.34 7.36
C PRO A 112 -52.89 -7.63 7.44
N GLY A 113 -51.67 -7.53 7.97
CA GLY A 113 -50.75 -8.66 8.10
C GLY A 113 -49.82 -8.90 6.91
N GLU A 114 -50.13 -8.34 5.73
CA GLU A 114 -49.32 -8.48 4.51
C GLU A 114 -47.95 -7.79 4.63
N SER A 115 -46.99 -8.27 3.84
CA SER A 115 -45.63 -7.73 3.80
C SER A 115 -45.12 -7.61 2.38
N THR A 116 -44.29 -6.60 2.14
CA THR A 116 -43.52 -6.45 0.91
C THR A 116 -42.04 -6.30 1.21
N ILE A 117 -41.21 -6.71 0.26
CA ILE A 117 -39.75 -6.72 0.36
C ILE A 117 -39.19 -5.89 -0.80
N CYS A 118 -38.33 -4.94 -0.47
CA CYS A 118 -37.49 -4.23 -1.42
C CYS A 118 -36.04 -4.65 -1.20
N SER A 119 -35.40 -5.25 -2.20
CA SER A 119 -33.95 -5.49 -2.18
C SER A 119 -33.25 -4.64 -3.23
N PHE A 120 -32.07 -4.12 -2.90
CA PHE A 120 -31.25 -3.33 -3.82
C PHE A 120 -29.76 -3.49 -3.48
N LEU A 121 -28.93 -3.51 -4.52
CA LEU A 121 -27.48 -3.64 -4.42
C LEU A 121 -26.83 -2.26 -4.47
N ARG A 122 -25.87 -2.00 -3.58
CA ARG A 122 -25.02 -0.80 -3.62
C ARG A 122 -23.58 -1.17 -3.30
N LEU A 123 -22.66 -0.65 -4.11
CA LEU A 123 -21.25 -0.60 -3.78
C LEU A 123 -21.05 0.47 -2.70
N ILE A 124 -20.41 0.10 -1.60
CA ILE A 124 -19.96 1.05 -0.57
C ILE A 124 -18.48 0.85 -0.32
N SER A 125 -17.79 1.93 0.06
CA SER A 125 -16.39 1.96 0.49
C SER A 125 -16.25 3.00 1.61
N GLY A 126 -15.12 2.96 2.32
CA GLY A 126 -14.84 3.85 3.44
C GLY A 126 -13.84 3.24 4.40
N ASP A 127 -13.33 4.06 5.32
CA ASP A 127 -12.15 3.73 6.14
C ASP A 127 -12.41 2.62 7.17
N PHE A 128 -11.39 1.81 7.45
CA PHE A 128 -11.45 0.82 8.52
C PHE A 128 -11.82 1.42 9.89
N GLY A 129 -12.55 0.62 10.68
CA GLY A 129 -13.07 1.04 11.98
C GLY A 129 -14.27 1.98 11.90
N GLN A 130 -14.59 2.55 10.73
CA GLN A 130 -15.83 3.25 10.50
C GLN A 130 -16.97 2.29 10.12
N SER A 131 -18.18 2.83 10.06
CA SER A 131 -19.35 2.07 9.62
C SER A 131 -20.25 2.91 8.74
N HIS A 132 -20.77 2.28 7.70
CA HIS A 132 -21.81 2.81 6.85
C HIS A 132 -23.17 2.54 7.48
N VAL A 133 -23.75 3.55 8.11
CA VAL A 133 -25.14 3.50 8.62
C VAL A 133 -26.08 4.03 7.55
N SER A 134 -27.06 3.23 7.17
CA SER A 134 -28.07 3.59 6.17
C SER A 134 -29.47 3.37 6.73
N THR A 135 -30.28 4.41 6.70
CA THR A 135 -31.61 4.51 7.29
C THR A 135 -32.67 4.70 6.21
N THR A 136 -33.64 3.80 6.16
CA THR A 136 -34.78 3.91 5.25
C THR A 136 -35.99 4.41 6.02
N THR A 137 -36.64 5.45 5.48
CA THR A 137 -37.88 6.04 5.98
C THR A 137 -39.02 5.75 5.00
N ILE A 138 -40.11 5.24 5.53
CA ILE A 138 -41.36 4.94 4.81
C ILE A 138 -42.41 5.95 5.26
N ASN A 139 -43.01 6.66 4.31
CA ASN A 139 -44.25 7.40 4.54
C ASN A 139 -45.39 6.66 3.88
N ALA A 140 -46.51 6.56 4.56
CA ALA A 140 -47.69 5.81 4.12
C ALA A 140 -48.98 6.49 4.60
N THR A 141 -50.10 6.05 4.07
CA THR A 141 -51.45 6.44 4.48
C THR A 141 -52.31 5.21 4.67
N ASP A 142 -53.19 5.25 5.67
CA ASP A 142 -54.23 4.23 5.83
C ASP A 142 -55.44 4.48 4.91
N ASP A 143 -56.42 3.58 4.97
CA ASP A 143 -57.68 3.64 4.20
C ASP A 143 -58.59 4.83 4.56
N SER A 144 -58.28 5.52 5.67
CA SER A 144 -58.93 6.73 6.16
C SER A 144 -58.13 7.99 5.82
N ASN A 145 -57.09 7.87 4.97
CA ASN A 145 -56.15 8.92 4.57
C ASN A 145 -55.37 9.55 5.73
N ARG A 146 -55.22 8.85 6.85
CA ARG A 146 -54.35 9.29 7.96
C ARG A 146 -52.92 8.89 7.64
N ALA A 147 -52.00 9.85 7.81
CA ALA A 147 -50.59 9.61 7.56
C ALA A 147 -49.96 8.79 8.68
N LEU A 148 -49.06 7.88 8.30
CA LEU A 148 -48.17 7.16 9.20
C LEU A 148 -46.78 7.05 8.59
N ALA A 149 -45.77 6.99 9.45
CA ALA A 149 -44.38 6.87 9.03
C ALA A 149 -43.65 5.87 9.92
N GLY A 150 -42.60 5.28 9.38
CA GLY A 150 -41.70 4.40 10.13
C GLY A 150 -40.37 4.28 9.41
N GLY A 151 -39.35 3.79 10.11
CA GLY A 151 -38.04 3.62 9.52
C GLY A 151 -37.22 2.54 10.20
N ALA A 152 -36.18 2.09 9.50
CA ALA A 152 -35.22 1.13 10.00
C ALA A 152 -33.83 1.47 9.48
N SER A 153 -32.83 1.25 10.32
CA SER A 153 -31.43 1.47 10.02
C SER A 153 -30.65 0.17 10.08
N VAL A 154 -29.60 0.07 9.28
CA VAL A 154 -28.62 -1.01 9.36
C VAL A 154 -27.23 -0.41 9.23
N SER A 155 -26.25 -1.03 9.87
CA SER A 155 -24.84 -0.64 9.85
C SER A 155 -24.02 -1.71 9.13
N VAL A 156 -23.13 -1.29 8.24
CA VAL A 156 -22.17 -2.15 7.55
C VAL A 156 -20.76 -1.67 7.92
N GLY A 157 -19.93 -2.55 8.47
CA GLY A 157 -18.55 -2.19 8.85
C GLY A 157 -17.58 -2.26 7.67
N PHE A 158 -16.42 -1.61 7.82
CA PHE A 158 -15.30 -1.77 6.90
C PHE A 158 -14.19 -2.62 7.54
N THR A 159 -13.68 -3.60 6.81
CA THR A 159 -12.55 -4.43 7.24
C THR A 159 -11.26 -3.91 6.64
N ASN A 160 -10.20 -3.85 7.45
CA ASN A 160 -8.88 -3.39 7.03
C ASN A 160 -8.34 -4.24 5.88
N VAL A 161 -7.76 -3.57 4.91
CA VAL A 161 -6.94 -4.13 3.84
C VAL A 161 -5.51 -3.72 4.12
N ALA A 162 -4.62 -4.71 4.28
CA ALA A 162 -3.25 -4.44 4.70
C ALA A 162 -2.51 -3.51 3.73
N SER A 163 -1.89 -2.48 4.30
CA SER A 163 -1.06 -1.51 3.59
C SER A 163 0.36 -2.04 3.33
N SER A 164 1.03 -1.51 2.30
CA SER A 164 2.43 -1.85 2.06
C SER A 164 3.19 -0.80 1.25
N ILE A 165 4.51 -0.75 1.46
CA ILE A 165 5.44 0.07 0.67
C ILE A 165 6.52 -0.80 0.01
N THR A 166 7.12 -0.30 -1.07
CA THR A 166 8.36 -0.84 -1.62
C THR A 166 9.43 0.24 -1.58
N VAL A 167 10.62 -0.13 -1.09
CA VAL A 167 11.79 0.74 -1.09
C VAL A 167 12.82 0.15 -2.03
N THR A 168 13.31 0.95 -2.97
CA THR A 168 14.49 0.61 -3.75
C THR A 168 15.60 1.58 -3.43
N LYS A 169 16.83 1.07 -3.43
CA LYS A 169 18.04 1.87 -3.25
C LYS A 169 19.00 1.54 -4.38
N GLN A 170 19.62 2.55 -4.96
CA GLN A 170 20.56 2.38 -6.05
C GLN A 170 21.75 3.30 -5.88
N ALA A 171 22.96 2.74 -5.90
CA ALA A 171 24.20 3.51 -5.99
C ALA A 171 24.39 4.05 -7.41
N SER A 172 24.93 5.26 -7.55
CA SER A 172 25.22 5.87 -8.85
C SER A 172 26.21 5.06 -9.68
N HIS A 173 27.10 4.33 -9.01
CA HIS A 173 28.03 3.37 -9.61
C HIS A 173 28.17 2.14 -8.71
N THR A 174 28.46 0.98 -9.30
CA THR A 174 28.61 -0.30 -8.59
C THR A 174 30.06 -0.59 -8.19
N SER A 175 31.00 0.29 -8.53
CA SER A 175 32.39 0.21 -8.08
C SER A 175 33.01 1.58 -7.86
N ALA A 176 34.00 1.64 -6.98
CA ALA A 176 34.76 2.84 -6.65
C ALA A 176 36.24 2.50 -6.48
N SER A 177 37.13 3.46 -6.74
CA SER A 177 38.58 3.24 -6.79
C SER A 177 39.26 3.16 -5.43
N ARG A 178 38.66 3.72 -4.39
CA ARG A 178 39.20 3.69 -3.03
C ARG A 178 38.12 3.93 -1.99
N ALA A 179 38.38 3.56 -0.74
CA ALA A 179 37.62 4.09 0.38
C ALA A 179 37.79 5.61 0.49
N GLY A 180 36.72 6.28 0.91
CA GLY A 180 36.59 7.73 0.90
C GLY A 180 36.03 8.31 -0.40
N ASP A 181 35.87 7.51 -1.46
CA ASP A 181 35.15 7.95 -2.66
C ASP A 181 33.68 8.21 -2.31
N THR A 182 33.15 9.34 -2.77
CA THR A 182 31.74 9.72 -2.58
C THR A 182 30.85 8.98 -3.56
N VAL A 183 29.81 8.33 -3.06
CA VAL A 183 28.77 7.68 -3.85
C VAL A 183 27.43 8.33 -3.57
N ALA A 184 26.66 8.55 -4.63
CA ALA A 184 25.29 8.97 -4.48
C ALA A 184 24.35 7.76 -4.47
N PHE A 185 23.42 7.74 -3.53
CA PHE A 185 22.41 6.72 -3.39
C PHE A 185 21.03 7.33 -3.66
N SER A 186 20.37 6.87 -4.72
CA SER A 186 18.97 7.19 -5.00
C SER A 186 18.08 6.22 -4.23
N VAL A 187 17.09 6.74 -3.51
CA VAL A 187 16.07 5.97 -2.78
C VAL A 187 14.71 6.28 -3.39
N THR A 188 13.95 5.24 -3.72
CA THR A 188 12.57 5.38 -4.19
C THR A 188 11.65 4.59 -3.28
N VAL A 189 10.61 5.24 -2.77
CA VAL A 189 9.58 4.64 -1.92
C VAL A 189 8.24 4.71 -2.65
N LYS A 190 7.63 3.55 -2.91
CA LYS A 190 6.31 3.45 -3.53
C LYS A 190 5.28 3.00 -2.51
N ASN A 191 4.16 3.72 -2.39
CA ASN A 191 2.96 3.22 -1.72
C ASN A 191 2.26 2.20 -2.64
N ASN A 192 2.17 0.94 -2.22
CA ASN A 192 1.52 -0.12 -2.98
C ASN A 192 0.06 -0.37 -2.56
N SER A 193 -0.44 0.37 -1.56
CA SER A 193 -1.83 0.27 -1.11
C SER A 193 -2.81 0.65 -2.21
N ALA A 194 -3.99 0.04 -2.14
CA ALA A 194 -5.09 0.33 -3.06
C ALA A 194 -5.87 1.59 -2.64
N VAL A 195 -5.97 1.84 -1.34
CA VAL A 195 -6.76 2.96 -0.77
C VAL A 195 -6.07 3.68 0.38
N ASP A 196 -5.18 3.01 1.11
CA ASP A 196 -4.52 3.60 2.28
C ASP A 196 -3.53 4.71 1.90
N VAL A 197 -3.63 5.82 2.62
CA VAL A 197 -2.68 6.92 2.56
C VAL A 197 -1.56 6.65 3.54
N ILE A 198 -0.31 6.68 3.09
CA ILE A 198 0.86 6.36 3.92
C ILE A 198 1.65 7.63 4.23
N THR A 199 1.86 7.92 5.50
CA THR A 199 2.82 8.93 5.95
C THR A 199 4.15 8.26 6.31
N LEU A 200 5.21 8.59 5.59
CA LEU A 200 6.58 8.18 5.88
C LEU A 200 7.14 9.10 6.99
N ASN A 201 7.70 8.51 8.03
CA ASN A 201 8.12 9.23 9.23
C ASN A 201 9.62 9.12 9.50
N ASP A 202 10.24 8.01 9.09
CA ASP A 202 11.66 7.76 9.35
C ASP A 202 12.32 7.07 8.16
N MET A 203 13.58 7.41 7.91
CA MET A 203 14.43 6.81 6.88
C MET A 203 15.86 6.71 7.41
N ASN A 204 16.21 5.50 7.84
CA ASN A 204 17.50 5.24 8.47
C ASN A 204 18.31 4.23 7.65
N ASP A 205 19.55 4.58 7.35
CA ASP A 205 20.53 3.73 6.72
C ASP A 205 21.34 2.93 7.76
N SER A 206 21.67 1.68 7.45
CA SER A 206 22.42 0.78 8.33
C SER A 206 23.84 1.24 8.65
N ILE A 207 24.47 2.05 7.78
CA ILE A 207 25.82 2.58 7.95
C ILE A 207 25.75 4.07 8.31
N TYR A 208 24.94 4.83 7.58
CA TYR A 208 24.94 6.28 7.71
C TYR A 208 23.97 6.81 8.77
N GLY A 209 23.05 5.99 9.31
CA GLY A 209 22.02 6.47 10.24
C GLY A 209 20.92 7.27 9.52
N ASP A 210 20.37 8.29 10.16
CA ASP A 210 19.32 9.13 9.59
C ASP A 210 19.83 9.92 8.38
N VAL A 211 19.35 9.59 7.18
CA VAL A 211 19.77 10.20 5.91
C VAL A 211 18.92 11.39 5.51
N THR A 212 17.95 11.80 6.34
CA THR A 212 17.00 12.88 6.03
C THR A 212 17.46 14.25 6.52
N THR A 213 18.60 14.31 7.20
CA THR A 213 19.10 15.52 7.85
C THR A 213 20.51 15.86 7.41
N SER A 214 20.72 17.11 7.01
CA SER A 214 22.06 17.67 6.73
C SER A 214 22.91 17.87 7.99
N ALA A 215 22.35 17.65 9.18
CA ALA A 215 23.11 17.65 10.43
C ALA A 215 23.91 16.34 10.64
N ASN A 216 23.64 15.31 9.84
CA ASN A 216 24.35 14.03 9.94
C ASN A 216 25.77 14.15 9.35
N PRO A 217 26.84 13.99 10.14
CA PRO A 217 28.22 14.16 9.66
C PRO A 217 28.69 13.02 8.73
N LEU A 218 27.93 11.94 8.60
CA LEU A 218 28.24 10.82 7.70
C LEU A 218 27.59 10.97 6.31
N VAL A 219 26.78 12.01 6.11
CA VAL A 219 26.08 12.31 4.85
C VAL A 219 26.58 13.65 4.36
N ASP A 220 27.19 13.67 3.18
CA ASP A 220 27.77 14.89 2.59
C ASP A 220 26.66 15.82 2.09
N GLU A 221 25.65 15.26 1.43
CA GLU A 221 24.51 15.97 0.87
C GLU A 221 23.26 15.08 0.90
N THR A 222 22.08 15.64 1.12
CA THR A 222 20.80 14.91 1.03
C THR A 222 19.68 15.83 0.57
N ASP A 223 18.80 15.32 -0.28
CA ASP A 223 17.49 15.92 -0.59
C ASP A 223 16.32 15.09 -0.03
N CYS A 224 16.63 14.06 0.78
CA CYS A 224 15.62 13.27 1.45
C CYS A 224 14.99 14.09 2.58
N GLU A 225 13.72 14.48 2.40
CA GLU A 225 12.94 15.20 3.41
C GLU A 225 11.81 14.33 3.94
N LEU A 226 11.68 14.23 5.26
CA LEU A 226 10.53 13.60 5.93
C LEU A 226 9.91 14.57 6.96
N PRO A 227 8.61 14.45 7.28
CA PRO A 227 7.68 13.43 6.81
C PRO A 227 7.19 13.66 5.36
N GLN A 228 6.76 12.59 4.69
CA GLN A 228 6.11 12.62 3.37
C GLN A 228 4.80 11.85 3.42
N THR A 229 3.73 12.36 2.80
CA THR A 229 2.45 11.67 2.73
C THR A 229 2.18 11.23 1.30
N LEU A 230 2.04 9.92 1.10
CA LEU A 230 1.85 9.27 -0.19
C LEU A 230 0.42 8.76 -0.33
N GLN A 231 -0.27 9.25 -1.34
CA GLN A 231 -1.54 8.69 -1.79
C GLN A 231 -1.34 7.24 -2.30
N PRO A 232 -2.41 6.45 -2.42
CA PRO A 232 -2.35 5.13 -3.05
C PRO A 232 -1.64 5.16 -4.41
N GLN A 233 -0.70 4.23 -4.61
CA GLN A 233 0.15 4.13 -5.81
C GLN A 233 1.14 5.29 -6.05
N GLU A 234 1.20 6.29 -5.17
CA GLU A 234 2.17 7.38 -5.27
C GLU A 234 3.60 6.92 -4.95
N THR A 235 4.57 7.64 -5.50
CA THR A 235 6.00 7.37 -5.31
C THR A 235 6.72 8.62 -4.86
N TYR A 236 7.51 8.48 -3.80
CA TYR A 236 8.49 9.45 -3.35
C TYR A 236 9.88 9.01 -3.77
N ALA A 237 10.71 9.96 -4.23
CA ALA A 237 12.09 9.69 -4.60
C ALA A 237 12.98 10.78 -4.01
N CYS A 238 14.11 10.36 -3.48
CA CYS A 238 15.15 11.24 -2.96
C CYS A 238 16.54 10.62 -3.18
N ARG A 239 17.56 11.36 -2.81
CA ARG A 239 18.96 11.05 -3.01
C ARG A 239 19.78 11.62 -1.86
N PHE A 240 20.75 10.83 -1.40
CA PHE A 240 21.80 11.31 -0.53
C PHE A 240 23.18 10.90 -1.06
N VAL A 241 24.21 11.64 -0.67
CA VAL A 241 25.62 11.43 -1.06
C VAL A 241 26.40 11.15 0.21
N ALA A 242 27.21 10.09 0.19
CA ALA A 242 28.05 9.72 1.32
C ALA A 242 29.34 9.03 0.83
N GLN A 243 30.37 9.05 1.66
CA GLN A 243 31.62 8.34 1.40
C GLN A 243 31.50 6.85 1.73
N ILE A 244 32.00 6.01 0.82
CA ILE A 244 32.10 4.57 1.11
C ILE A 244 33.35 4.28 1.96
N THR A 245 33.23 3.25 2.80
CA THR A 245 34.31 2.74 3.66
C THR A 245 34.58 1.27 3.38
N GLY A 246 35.82 0.82 3.60
CA GLY A 246 36.25 -0.58 3.46
C GLY A 246 37.60 -0.71 2.76
N ASP A 247 38.13 -1.93 2.69
CA ASP A 247 39.38 -2.20 1.97
C ASP A 247 39.13 -2.56 0.50
N ILE A 248 40.17 -2.45 -0.34
CA ILE A 248 40.12 -2.91 -1.73
C ILE A 248 39.77 -4.41 -1.74
N GLY A 249 38.78 -4.79 -2.53
CA GLY A 249 38.25 -6.15 -2.55
C GLY A 249 36.93 -6.31 -1.81
N GLU A 250 36.63 -5.41 -0.87
CA GLU A 250 35.42 -5.49 -0.07
C GLU A 250 34.19 -4.90 -0.76
N GLN A 251 33.03 -5.41 -0.35
CA GLN A 251 31.74 -4.86 -0.76
C GLN A 251 31.23 -3.93 0.33
N HIS A 252 31.00 -2.68 -0.05
CA HIS A 252 30.27 -1.72 0.77
C HIS A 252 28.76 -1.90 0.50
N THR A 253 28.10 -2.66 1.36
CA THR A 253 26.64 -2.89 1.30
C THR A 253 25.95 -2.13 2.41
N ASN A 254 24.92 -1.37 2.07
CA ASN A 254 24.09 -0.65 3.03
C ASN A 254 22.60 -0.80 2.73
N ARG A 255 21.79 -0.71 3.80
CA ARG A 255 20.35 -0.91 3.79
C ARG A 255 19.67 0.36 4.28
N VAL A 256 18.85 0.98 3.43
CA VAL A 256 17.91 2.03 3.87
C VAL A 256 16.63 1.36 4.30
N THR A 257 16.24 1.60 5.54
CA THR A 257 14.95 1.18 6.12
C THR A 257 14.06 2.40 6.21
N VAL A 258 12.87 2.32 5.62
CA VAL A 258 11.86 3.38 5.68
C VAL A 258 10.69 2.88 6.51
N THR A 259 10.27 3.67 7.49
CA THR A 259 9.08 3.38 8.29
C THR A 259 8.05 4.50 8.15
N GLY A 260 6.78 4.11 8.26
CA GLY A 260 5.65 5.03 8.19
C GLY A 260 4.42 4.47 8.87
N LYS A 261 3.35 5.26 8.82
CA LYS A 261 2.02 4.91 9.29
C LYS A 261 1.02 5.07 8.15
N ASP A 262 0.11 4.13 7.99
CA ASP A 262 -1.10 4.38 7.19
C ASP A 262 -2.11 5.23 7.99
N ASP A 263 -3.21 5.59 7.32
CA ASP A 263 -4.34 6.33 7.89
C ASP A 263 -5.04 5.57 9.04
N ASP A 264 -4.96 4.24 9.01
CA ASP A 264 -5.38 3.34 10.08
C ASP A 264 -4.44 3.25 11.28
N GLN A 265 -3.31 3.98 11.25
CA GLN A 265 -2.25 3.96 12.25
C GLN A 265 -1.45 2.65 12.34
N ALA A 266 -1.64 1.73 11.40
CA ALA A 266 -0.78 0.55 11.26
C ALA A 266 0.61 0.97 10.77
N THR A 267 1.64 0.28 11.27
CA THR A 267 3.02 0.53 10.84
C THR A 267 3.29 -0.16 9.52
N VAL A 268 3.86 0.58 8.58
CA VAL A 268 4.49 0.02 7.39
C VAL A 268 5.99 0.18 7.47
N GLU A 269 6.71 -0.85 7.04
CA GLU A 269 8.17 -0.85 6.97
C GLU A 269 8.60 -1.62 5.72
N ALA A 270 9.57 -1.07 5.00
CA ALA A 270 10.30 -1.80 3.97
C ALA A 270 11.73 -1.26 3.89
N PHE A 271 12.55 -1.96 3.12
CA PHE A 271 13.95 -1.58 2.95
C PHE A 271 14.43 -1.82 1.53
N GLY A 272 15.45 -1.05 1.15
CA GLY A 272 16.20 -1.23 -0.09
C GLY A 272 17.69 -1.27 0.22
N GLU A 273 18.43 -2.10 -0.50
CA GLU A 273 19.87 -2.26 -0.32
C GLU A 273 20.62 -1.85 -1.58
N ALA A 274 21.82 -1.32 -1.39
CA ALA A 274 22.77 -1.08 -2.47
C ALA A 274 24.16 -1.58 -2.07
N THR A 275 24.88 -2.12 -3.05
CA THR A 275 26.24 -2.62 -2.88
C THR A 275 27.17 -1.94 -3.86
N VAL A 276 28.30 -1.45 -3.36
CA VAL A 276 29.40 -0.89 -4.14
C VAL A 276 30.66 -1.71 -3.87
N LEU A 277 31.30 -2.21 -4.92
CA LEU A 277 32.59 -2.90 -4.81
C LEU A 277 33.73 -1.88 -4.75
N ILE A 278 34.60 -2.00 -3.74
CA ILE A 278 35.84 -1.21 -3.71
C ILE A 278 36.85 -1.91 -4.61
N ALA A 279 37.15 -1.32 -5.75
CA ALA A 279 37.94 -1.92 -6.82
C ALA A 279 39.01 -0.99 -7.38
N ASP A 280 40.27 -1.41 -7.27
CA ASP A 280 41.45 -0.66 -7.72
C ASP A 280 42.42 -1.60 -8.45
N PRO A 281 43.02 -1.19 -9.59
CA PRO A 281 44.17 -1.90 -10.15
C PRO A 281 45.41 -1.68 -9.27
N ASP A 282 46.16 -2.75 -9.00
CA ASP A 282 47.45 -2.69 -8.31
C ASP A 282 48.50 -3.34 -9.20
N VAL A 283 49.29 -2.53 -9.90
CA VAL A 283 50.30 -3.01 -10.85
C VAL A 283 51.65 -3.07 -10.17
N VAL A 284 52.18 -4.29 -10.05
CA VAL A 284 53.50 -4.55 -9.49
C VAL A 284 54.41 -5.08 -10.59
N ALA A 285 55.58 -4.47 -10.74
CA ALA A 285 56.60 -4.90 -11.67
C ALA A 285 57.80 -5.49 -10.91
N THR A 286 58.24 -6.69 -11.29
CA THR A 286 59.52 -7.27 -10.84
C THR A 286 60.45 -7.39 -12.04
N LYS A 287 61.76 -7.31 -11.79
CA LYS A 287 62.79 -7.45 -12.82
C LYS A 287 63.89 -8.37 -12.32
N SER A 288 64.21 -9.38 -13.11
CA SER A 288 65.26 -10.35 -12.82
C SER A 288 66.24 -10.46 -13.99
N ALA A 289 67.44 -10.97 -13.72
CA ALA A 289 68.47 -11.19 -14.73
C ALA A 289 69.14 -12.54 -14.52
N THR A 290 69.47 -13.23 -15.61
CA THR A 290 70.21 -14.50 -15.61
C THR A 290 71.34 -14.45 -16.62
N LEU A 291 72.42 -15.19 -16.35
CA LEU A 291 73.52 -15.36 -17.30
C LEU A 291 73.08 -16.33 -18.40
N LYS A 292 72.92 -15.83 -19.63
CA LYS A 292 72.44 -16.60 -20.78
C LYS A 292 73.57 -17.22 -21.57
N ILE A 293 74.61 -16.43 -21.86
CA ILE A 293 75.83 -16.87 -22.54
C ILE A 293 77.00 -16.41 -21.71
N ASP A 294 77.73 -17.37 -21.17
CA ASP A 294 78.97 -17.18 -20.45
C ASP A 294 80.14 -17.40 -21.44
N ALA A 295 80.75 -16.32 -21.91
CA ALA A 295 81.73 -16.35 -22.99
C ALA A 295 83.11 -16.84 -22.52
N ASN A 296 83.44 -16.63 -21.25
CA ASN A 296 84.70 -17.06 -20.64
C ASN A 296 84.54 -18.31 -19.74
N ASN A 297 83.30 -18.75 -19.53
CA ASN A 297 82.90 -19.94 -18.80
C ASN A 297 83.28 -19.91 -17.30
N ASP A 298 83.27 -18.72 -16.68
CA ASP A 298 83.64 -18.49 -15.28
C ASP A 298 82.45 -18.45 -14.30
N GLY A 299 81.21 -18.47 -14.81
CA GLY A 299 79.98 -18.46 -14.06
C GLY A 299 79.59 -17.10 -13.46
N VAL A 300 80.30 -16.03 -13.81
CA VAL A 300 80.09 -14.67 -13.30
C VAL A 300 79.85 -13.72 -14.47
N ALA A 301 78.84 -12.86 -14.36
CA ALA A 301 78.57 -11.84 -15.37
C ALA A 301 79.80 -10.93 -15.58
N SER A 302 80.42 -11.05 -16.74
CA SER A 302 81.66 -10.40 -17.13
C SER A 302 81.55 -9.73 -18.52
N PRO A 303 82.42 -8.77 -18.86
CA PRO A 303 82.40 -8.14 -20.18
C PRO A 303 82.53 -9.17 -21.31
N GLY A 304 81.54 -9.21 -22.22
CA GLY A 304 81.48 -10.18 -23.32
C GLY A 304 80.40 -11.25 -23.18
N ASP A 305 79.84 -11.41 -21.98
CA ASP A 305 78.72 -12.30 -21.70
C ASP A 305 77.39 -11.73 -22.16
N THR A 306 76.36 -12.56 -22.21
CA THR A 306 74.99 -12.12 -22.47
C THR A 306 74.11 -12.38 -21.27
N LEU A 307 73.45 -11.34 -20.77
CA LEU A 307 72.45 -11.42 -19.71
C LEU A 307 71.06 -11.42 -20.31
N HIS A 308 70.20 -12.33 -19.83
CA HIS A 308 68.77 -12.35 -20.12
C HIS A 308 68.01 -11.66 -18.99
N TYR A 309 67.28 -10.60 -19.31
CA TYR A 309 66.37 -9.92 -18.40
C TYR A 309 64.93 -10.39 -18.61
N HIS A 310 64.24 -10.62 -17.50
CA HIS A 310 62.82 -10.99 -17.46
C HIS A 310 62.09 -10.06 -16.50
N LEU A 311 61.04 -9.39 -16.99
CA LEU A 311 60.15 -8.55 -16.20
C LEU A 311 58.78 -9.19 -16.11
N ASP A 312 58.24 -9.31 -14.89
CA ASP A 312 56.85 -9.66 -14.64
C ASP A 312 56.07 -8.41 -14.24
N ILE A 313 55.04 -8.05 -15.01
CA ILE A 313 54.12 -6.94 -14.74
C ILE A 313 52.77 -7.56 -14.37
N ALA A 314 52.53 -7.71 -13.07
CA ALA A 314 51.34 -8.36 -12.54
C ALA A 314 50.31 -7.33 -12.05
N ASN A 315 49.04 -7.54 -12.39
CA ASN A 315 47.94 -6.83 -11.72
C ASN A 315 47.46 -7.65 -10.51
N GLN A 316 47.90 -7.25 -9.33
CA GLN A 316 47.49 -7.84 -8.05
C GLN A 316 46.19 -7.25 -7.51
N GLY A 317 45.68 -6.19 -8.12
CA GLY A 317 44.41 -5.56 -7.78
C GLY A 317 43.21 -6.37 -8.25
N ASN A 318 42.02 -5.92 -7.88
CA ASN A 318 40.74 -6.57 -8.21
C ASN A 318 39.97 -5.85 -9.35
N LYS A 319 40.57 -4.81 -9.95
CA LYS A 319 40.07 -4.11 -11.14
C LYS A 319 41.08 -4.22 -12.27
N THR A 320 40.62 -4.29 -13.52
CA THR A 320 41.51 -4.30 -14.69
C THR A 320 42.37 -3.05 -14.71
N ALA A 321 43.69 -3.23 -14.76
CA ALA A 321 44.63 -2.16 -15.02
C ALA A 321 44.59 -1.85 -16.52
N THR A 322 44.23 -0.62 -16.88
CA THR A 322 44.08 -0.23 -18.29
C THR A 322 45.29 0.56 -18.78
N ALA A 323 45.62 0.42 -20.06
CA ALA A 323 46.72 1.14 -20.70
C ALA A 323 48.07 1.00 -19.96
N VAL A 324 48.38 -0.20 -19.45
CA VAL A 324 49.63 -0.47 -18.74
C VAL A 324 50.81 -0.35 -19.72
N ALA A 325 51.83 0.39 -19.28
CA ALA A 325 53.09 0.53 -20.00
C ALA A 325 54.26 0.48 -19.02
N VAL A 326 55.40 -0.05 -19.48
CA VAL A 326 56.64 -0.15 -18.70
C VAL A 326 57.79 0.47 -19.49
N ASN A 327 58.61 1.26 -18.80
CA ASN A 327 59.84 1.85 -19.35
C ASN A 327 61.03 1.28 -18.58
N ASP A 328 61.96 0.67 -19.31
CA ASP A 328 63.19 0.10 -18.78
C ASP A 328 64.40 0.76 -19.42
N ASN A 329 65.25 1.41 -18.61
CA ASN A 329 66.46 2.03 -19.09
C ASN A 329 67.62 1.02 -19.04
N ILE A 330 68.13 0.66 -20.21
CA ILE A 330 69.25 -0.27 -20.33
C ILE A 330 70.53 0.40 -19.81
N ASN A 331 71.22 -0.32 -18.92
CA ASN A 331 72.43 0.14 -18.23
C ASN A 331 73.48 0.67 -19.20
N GLU A 332 74.26 1.66 -18.75
CA GLU A 332 75.22 2.32 -19.62
C GLU A 332 76.36 1.42 -20.13
N ASN A 333 76.68 0.38 -19.37
CA ASN A 333 77.77 -0.57 -19.63
C ASN A 333 77.32 -1.81 -20.42
N THR A 334 76.05 -1.89 -20.82
CA THR A 334 75.54 -2.98 -21.64
C THR A 334 74.91 -2.47 -22.92
N THR A 335 74.85 -3.34 -23.93
CA THR A 335 74.22 -3.09 -25.22
C THR A 335 73.10 -4.09 -25.42
N LEU A 336 71.92 -3.62 -25.82
CA LEU A 336 70.81 -4.50 -26.19
C LEU A 336 71.24 -5.43 -27.34
N VAL A 337 71.01 -6.73 -27.19
CA VAL A 337 71.15 -7.68 -28.30
C VAL A 337 69.99 -7.45 -29.26
N SER A 338 70.31 -7.04 -30.49
CA SER A 338 69.30 -6.71 -31.50
C SER A 338 68.35 -7.89 -31.75
N GLY A 339 67.05 -7.63 -31.71
CA GLY A 339 66.00 -8.63 -31.93
C GLY A 339 65.74 -9.57 -30.75
N SER A 340 66.32 -9.31 -29.58
CA SER A 340 66.11 -10.13 -28.37
C SER A 340 64.86 -9.77 -27.57
N ILE A 341 64.23 -8.62 -27.83
CA ILE A 341 63.05 -8.17 -27.09
C ILE A 341 61.84 -9.03 -27.45
N ALA A 342 61.15 -9.54 -26.43
CA ALA A 342 59.85 -10.17 -26.55
C ALA A 342 58.90 -9.64 -25.46
N THR A 343 57.63 -9.48 -25.81
CA THR A 343 56.56 -9.09 -24.88
C THR A 343 55.44 -10.13 -24.95
N SER A 344 54.85 -10.53 -23.83
CA SER A 344 53.73 -11.49 -23.85
C SER A 344 52.46 -10.91 -24.49
N GLN A 345 52.29 -9.60 -24.43
CA GLN A 345 51.19 -8.85 -25.04
C GLN A 345 51.63 -7.44 -25.43
N GLY A 346 50.84 -6.80 -26.29
CA GLY A 346 51.05 -5.41 -26.69
C GLY A 346 52.19 -5.22 -27.69
N SER A 347 52.90 -4.10 -27.56
CA SER A 347 53.98 -3.71 -28.47
C SER A 347 55.12 -3.02 -27.72
N PHE A 348 56.29 -2.93 -28.34
CA PHE A 348 57.43 -2.23 -27.75
C PHE A 348 58.10 -1.28 -28.74
N THR A 349 58.81 -0.30 -28.19
CA THR A 349 59.74 0.56 -28.91
C THR A 349 61.07 0.59 -28.16
N PHE A 350 62.17 0.75 -28.90
CA PHE A 350 63.49 0.94 -28.31
C PHE A 350 64.14 2.18 -28.90
N GLY A 351 64.48 3.14 -28.05
CA GLY A 351 65.09 4.40 -28.46
C GLY A 351 65.83 5.04 -27.29
N SER A 352 66.95 5.71 -27.57
CA SER A 352 67.73 6.41 -26.54
C SER A 352 68.09 5.53 -25.31
N ARG A 353 68.32 4.22 -25.52
CA ARG A 353 68.58 3.19 -24.50
C ARG A 353 67.39 2.81 -23.60
N THR A 354 66.21 3.34 -23.87
CA THR A 354 64.99 3.00 -23.16
C THR A 354 64.19 1.99 -23.97
N LEU A 355 63.88 0.85 -23.36
CA LEU A 355 62.85 -0.08 -23.80
C LEU A 355 61.51 0.39 -23.23
N ALA A 356 60.60 0.82 -24.11
CA ALA A 356 59.24 1.20 -23.73
C ALA A 356 58.25 0.18 -24.28
N ALA A 357 57.64 -0.62 -23.39
CA ALA A 357 56.62 -1.60 -23.75
C ALA A 357 55.22 -1.09 -23.37
N THR A 358 54.32 -1.07 -24.34
CA THR A 358 52.88 -0.78 -24.16
C THR A 358 52.16 -2.11 -24.10
N LEU A 359 51.79 -2.54 -22.89
CA LEU A 359 51.22 -3.86 -22.62
C LEU A 359 49.69 -3.87 -22.75
N GLY A 360 49.03 -2.70 -22.70
CA GLY A 360 47.58 -2.60 -22.79
C GLY A 360 46.89 -3.00 -21.48
N ASP A 361 45.73 -3.62 -21.57
CA ASP A 361 44.95 -3.98 -20.37
C ASP A 361 45.47 -5.26 -19.72
N ILE A 362 45.59 -5.26 -18.40
CA ILE A 362 45.95 -6.42 -17.58
C ILE A 362 44.80 -6.70 -16.61
N PRO A 363 43.97 -7.73 -16.84
CA PRO A 363 42.89 -8.11 -15.93
C PRO A 363 43.42 -8.51 -14.53
N PRO A 364 42.56 -8.50 -13.49
CA PRO A 364 42.93 -8.96 -12.14
C PRO A 364 43.58 -10.35 -12.14
N GLY A 365 44.70 -10.49 -11.43
CA GLY A 365 45.45 -11.74 -11.29
C GLY A 365 46.22 -12.18 -12.54
N GLN A 366 46.24 -11.37 -13.60
CA GLN A 366 47.03 -11.64 -14.81
C GLN A 366 48.40 -10.94 -14.75
N THR A 367 49.35 -11.51 -15.50
CA THR A 367 50.72 -11.01 -15.63
C THR A 367 51.08 -10.86 -17.09
N ALA A 368 51.62 -9.70 -17.46
CA ALA A 368 52.28 -9.47 -18.73
C ALA A 368 53.81 -9.51 -18.53
N THR A 369 54.55 -10.09 -19.49
CA THR A 369 56.02 -10.21 -19.37
C THR A 369 56.74 -9.42 -20.44
N VAL A 370 57.95 -8.96 -20.10
CA VAL A 370 58.89 -8.36 -21.03
C VAL A 370 60.26 -9.01 -20.86
N ASP A 371 60.77 -9.57 -21.94
CA ASP A 371 62.03 -10.30 -22.00
C ASP A 371 62.99 -9.61 -22.95
N PHE A 372 64.27 -9.48 -22.59
CA PHE A 372 65.29 -8.97 -23.51
C PHE A 372 66.70 -9.40 -23.09
N ASP A 373 67.62 -9.46 -24.04
CA ASP A 373 69.03 -9.78 -23.77
C ASP A 373 69.92 -8.54 -23.92
N VAL A 374 70.94 -8.43 -23.06
CA VAL A 374 72.00 -7.42 -23.19
C VAL A 374 73.37 -8.06 -23.12
N LYS A 375 74.38 -7.39 -23.70
CA LYS A 375 75.78 -7.83 -23.75
C LYS A 375 76.75 -6.73 -23.35
#